data_AF-A0A1I4FNL0-F1
#
_entry.id   AF-A0A1I4FNL0-F1
#
_cell.length_a   1.000
_cell.length_b   1.000
_cell.length_c   1.000
_cell.angle_alpha   90.00
_cell.angle_beta   90.00
_cell.angle_gamma   90.00
#
_symmetry.space_group_name_H-M   'P 1'
#
loop_
_entity.id
_entity.type
_entity.pdbx_description
1 polymer ?
#
loop_
_entity_poly.entity_id
_entity_poly.type
_entity_poly.pdbx_seq_one_letter_code
_entity_poly.pdbx_strand_id
1 'polypeptide(L)'
;MSRNADHVYTAPADIARLEARIAGLHDDARVELRLRDGRVLAGVVAALPTLQSFYGPGDEEGLNGVLRLEQAGGTQDLWLDEIDAIRPLTEAELERFQRDLPH
;
A
#
# COMPACT_ATOMS: atom_id res chain seq x y z
N MET A 1 -20.03 9.25 4.68
CA MET A 1 -19.40 7.93 4.76
C MET A 1 -18.20 8.09 5.66
N SER A 2 -18.22 7.46 6.84
CA SER A 2 -17.15 7.57 7.83
C SER A 2 -15.87 6.91 7.29
N ARG A 3 -14.73 7.59 7.44
CA ARG A 3 -13.41 7.09 7.03
C ARG A 3 -12.87 6.22 8.14
N ASN A 4 -13.40 5.00 8.27
CA ASN A 4 -12.95 4.08 9.30
C ASN A 4 -11.74 3.29 8.80
N ALA A 5 -10.74 3.13 9.65
CA ALA A 5 -9.58 2.27 9.44
C ALA A 5 -9.43 1.33 10.63
N ASP A 6 -8.92 0.13 10.40
CA ASP A 6 -8.65 -0.79 11.50
C ASP A 6 -7.52 -0.26 12.39
N HIS A 7 -6.59 0.51 11.81
CA HIS A 7 -5.44 1.08 12.47
C HIS A 7 -5.25 2.55 12.04
N VAL A 8 -4.97 3.43 13.00
CA VAL A 8 -4.61 4.84 12.78
C VAL A 8 -3.36 5.18 13.57
N TYR A 9 -2.59 6.15 13.11
CA TYR A 9 -1.32 6.54 13.72
C TYR A 9 -1.32 8.03 14.07
N THR A 10 -0.97 8.35 15.31
CA THR A 10 -0.90 9.73 15.84
C THR A 10 0.52 10.15 16.18
N ALA A 11 1.42 9.20 16.43
CA ALA A 11 2.79 9.49 16.80
C ALA A 11 3.61 9.97 15.57
N PRO A 12 4.41 11.04 15.70
CA PRO A 12 5.20 11.59 14.59
C PRO A 12 6.16 10.57 13.95
N ALA A 13 6.73 9.67 14.74
CA ALA A 13 7.65 8.64 14.23
C ALA A 13 6.94 7.60 13.35
N ASP A 14 5.69 7.26 13.66
CA ASP A 14 4.89 6.34 12.85
C ASP A 14 4.44 7.00 11.55
N ILE A 15 4.00 8.27 11.63
CA ILE A 15 3.61 9.08 10.47
C ILE A 15 4.81 9.21 9.51
N ALA A 16 5.99 9.58 10.00
CA ALA A 16 7.19 9.69 9.19
C ALA A 16 7.57 8.36 8.50
N ARG A 17 7.35 7.22 9.16
CA ARG A 17 7.55 5.89 8.54
C ARG A 17 6.57 5.65 7.40
N LEU A 18 5.30 6.03 7.56
CA LEU A 18 4.32 5.93 6.48
C LEU A 18 4.67 6.87 5.32
N GLU A 19 5.05 8.12 5.59
CA GLU A 19 5.51 9.06 4.57
C GLU A 19 6.71 8.53 3.78
N ALA A 20 7.68 7.94 4.47
CA ALA A 20 8.86 7.35 3.83
C ALA A 20 8.51 6.21 2.86
N ARG A 21 7.42 5.46 3.12
CA ARG A 21 6.91 4.43 2.18
C ARG A 21 6.32 5.07 0.93
N ILE A 22 5.67 6.21 1.06
CA ILE A 22 5.07 6.96 -0.05
C ILE A 22 6.14 7.68 -0.89
N ALA A 23 7.18 8.21 -0.25
CA ALA A 23 8.17 9.08 -0.91
C ALA A 23 8.93 8.43 -2.08
N GLY A 24 9.01 7.09 -2.11
CA GLY A 24 9.61 6.33 -3.22
C GLY A 24 8.63 5.83 -4.27
N LEU A 25 7.33 6.10 -4.12
CA LEU A 25 6.30 5.70 -5.07
C LEU A 25 6.10 6.78 -6.13
N HIS A 26 5.98 6.32 -7.37
CA HIS A 26 5.60 7.15 -8.50
C HIS A 26 4.25 6.67 -9.05
N ASP A 27 3.56 7.60 -9.70
CA ASP A 27 2.37 7.27 -10.47
C ASP A 27 2.72 6.28 -11.59
N ASP A 28 1.87 5.29 -11.84
CA ASP A 28 2.11 4.18 -12.77
C ASP A 28 3.40 3.36 -12.50
N ALA A 29 3.96 3.46 -11.28
CA ALA A 29 5.12 2.66 -10.90
C ALA A 29 4.75 1.17 -10.80
N ARG A 30 5.59 0.32 -11.37
CA ARG A 30 5.51 -1.14 -11.21
C ARG A 30 6.23 -1.50 -9.91
N VAL A 31 5.56 -2.19 -9.00
CA VAL A 31 6.09 -2.47 -7.67
C VAL A 31 5.78 -3.88 -7.20
N GLU A 32 6.69 -4.42 -6.40
CA GLU A 32 6.48 -5.57 -5.55
C GLU A 32 6.28 -5.07 -4.12
N LEU A 33 5.20 -5.50 -3.49
CA LEU A 33 4.83 -5.20 -2.12
C LEU A 33 5.00 -6.47 -1.29
N ARG A 34 5.79 -6.38 -0.22
CA ARG A 34 5.78 -7.40 0.83
C ARG A 34 4.88 -6.92 1.95
N LEU A 35 3.82 -7.67 2.25
CA LEU A 35 2.89 -7.37 3.33
C LEU A 35 3.41 -7.93 4.66
N ARG A 36 2.93 -7.36 5.77
CA ARG A 36 3.28 -7.77 7.14
C ARG A 36 2.88 -9.21 7.45
N ASP A 37 1.84 -9.72 6.81
CA ASP A 37 1.39 -11.12 6.94
C ASP A 37 2.25 -12.11 6.14
N GLY A 38 3.27 -11.63 5.42
CA GLY A 38 4.19 -12.44 4.63
C GLY A 38 3.76 -12.64 3.18
N ARG A 39 2.57 -12.19 2.78
CA ARG A 39 2.16 -12.20 1.36
C ARG A 39 3.04 -11.25 0.55
N VAL A 40 3.26 -11.62 -0.70
CA VAL A 40 3.94 -10.78 -1.70
C VAL A 40 2.96 -10.54 -2.83
N LEU A 41 2.79 -9.27 -3.20
CA LEU A 41 1.96 -8.83 -4.29
C LEU A 41 2.81 -8.06 -5.29
N ALA A 42 2.48 -8.15 -6.58
CA ALA A 42 3.09 -7.30 -7.60
C ALA A 42 1.99 -6.69 -8.47
N GLY A 43 2.20 -5.44 -8.88
CA GLY A 43 1.24 -4.69 -9.68
C GLY A 43 1.75 -3.31 -10.07
N VAL A 44 0.83 -2.50 -10.57
CA VAL A 44 1.04 -1.10 -10.93
C VAL A 44 0.34 -0.21 -9.92
N VAL A 45 1.00 0.85 -9.47
CA VAL A 45 0.39 1.87 -8.60
C VAL A 45 -0.62 2.66 -9.42
N ALA A 46 -1.91 2.40 -9.20
CA ALA A 46 -2.98 3.04 -9.96
C ALA A 46 -3.33 4.44 -9.43
N ALA A 47 -2.97 4.73 -8.19
CA ALA A 47 -3.07 6.06 -7.59
C ALA A 47 -2.03 6.20 -6.47
N LEU A 48 -1.34 7.34 -6.45
CA LEU A 48 -0.40 7.66 -5.37
C LEU A 48 -1.12 7.69 -4.01
N PRO A 49 -0.64 6.92 -3.02
CA PRO A 49 -1.22 6.93 -1.70
C PRO A 49 -0.95 8.27 -1.02
N THR A 50 -1.92 8.75 -0.25
CA THR A 50 -1.81 9.98 0.54
C THR A 50 -2.19 9.69 1.99
N LEU A 51 -1.46 10.30 2.93
CA LEU A 51 -1.85 10.28 4.34
C LEU A 51 -3.05 11.18 4.56
N GLN A 52 -4.05 10.65 5.23
CA GLN A 52 -5.32 11.31 5.47
C GLN A 52 -5.85 10.92 6.85
N SER A 53 -6.73 11.74 7.42
CA SER A 53 -7.40 11.40 8.69
C SER A 53 -8.39 10.26 8.50
N PHE A 54 -8.30 9.27 9.37
CA PHE A 54 -9.23 8.17 9.55
C PHE A 54 -9.62 8.06 11.03
N TYR A 55 -10.74 7.37 11.29
CA TYR A 55 -11.19 6.99 12.62
C TYR A 55 -10.84 5.52 12.84
N GLY A 56 -10.04 5.26 13.87
CA GLY A 56 -9.64 3.95 14.32
C GLY A 56 -10.65 3.31 15.28
N PRO A 57 -10.30 2.15 15.86
CA PRO A 57 -11.08 1.51 16.90
C PRO A 57 -11.31 2.45 18.09
N GLY A 58 -12.56 2.57 18.54
CA GLY A 58 -12.90 3.47 19.65
C GLY A 58 -13.02 4.95 19.28
N ASP A 59 -13.20 5.27 17.99
CA ASP A 59 -13.36 6.64 17.47
C ASP A 59 -12.09 7.50 17.63
N GLU A 60 -10.92 6.84 17.74
CA GLU A 60 -9.62 7.52 17.77
C GLU A 60 -9.33 8.12 16.39
N GLU A 61 -9.11 9.44 16.33
CA GLU A 61 -8.68 10.10 15.10
C GLU A 61 -7.16 9.98 14.93
N GLY A 62 -6.71 9.55 13.75
CA GLY A 62 -5.30 9.55 13.40
C GLY A 62 -5.09 9.46 11.89
N LEU A 63 -3.83 9.33 11.48
CA LEU A 63 -3.45 9.27 10.08
C LEU A 63 -3.21 7.82 9.62
N ASN A 64 -3.68 7.52 8.42
CA ASN A 64 -3.26 6.35 7.64
C ASN A 64 -3.36 6.70 6.14
N GLY A 65 -3.07 5.76 5.25
CA GLY A 65 -3.26 5.92 3.82
C GLY A 65 -3.58 4.60 3.16
N VAL A 66 -4.16 4.69 1.97
CA VAL A 66 -4.54 3.54 1.15
C VAL A 66 -3.74 3.59 -0.14
N LEU A 67 -3.02 2.53 -0.45
CA LEU A 67 -2.37 2.29 -1.73
C LEU A 67 -3.33 1.51 -2.62
N ARG A 68 -3.59 2.03 -3.81
CA ARG A 68 -4.36 1.34 -4.83
C ARG A 68 -3.43 0.65 -5.82
N LEU A 69 -3.44 -0.68 -5.82
CA LEU A 69 -2.62 -1.52 -6.68
C LEU A 69 -3.48 -2.14 -7.78
N GLU A 70 -3.12 -1.93 -9.05
CA GLU A 70 -3.69 -2.61 -10.19
C GLU A 70 -2.91 -3.88 -10.51
N GLN A 71 -3.63 -4.99 -10.64
CA GLN A 71 -3.11 -6.31 -10.97
C GLN A 71 -3.92 -6.91 -12.12
N ALA A 72 -3.45 -8.01 -12.72
CA ALA A 72 -4.15 -8.67 -13.82
C ALA A 72 -5.59 -9.11 -13.48
N GLY A 73 -5.89 -9.36 -12.19
CA GLY A 73 -7.22 -9.73 -11.70
C GLY A 73 -8.11 -8.55 -11.29
N GLY A 74 -7.63 -7.31 -11.41
CA GLY A 74 -8.34 -6.10 -11.02
C GLY A 74 -7.55 -5.23 -10.04
N THR A 75 -8.25 -4.27 -9.46
CA THR A 75 -7.67 -3.29 -8.53
C THR A 75 -7.92 -3.68 -7.09
N GLN A 76 -6.90 -3.57 -6.24
CA GLN A 76 -6.97 -3.83 -4.81
C GLN A 76 -6.49 -2.62 -4.00
N ASP A 77 -7.24 -2.27 -2.96
CA ASP A 77 -6.87 -1.25 -1.99
C ASP A 77 -6.16 -1.91 -0.79
N LEU A 78 -4.99 -1.39 -0.44
CA LEU A 78 -4.12 -1.88 0.64
C LEU A 78 -3.82 -0.76 1.63
N TRP A 79 -3.85 -1.05 2.92
CA TRP A 79 -3.43 -0.07 3.92
C TRP A 79 -1.90 0.10 3.89
N LEU A 80 -1.44 1.35 3.94
CA LEU A 80 0.00 1.64 3.94
C LEU A 80 0.72 1.00 5.12
N ASP A 81 0.04 0.81 6.24
CA ASP A 81 0.66 0.23 7.42
C ASP A 81 0.84 -1.29 7.32
N GLU A 82 0.00 -1.98 6.56
CA GLU A 82 0.14 -3.41 6.24
C GLU A 82 1.32 -3.72 5.32
N ILE A 83 1.80 -2.74 4.56
CA ILE A 83 2.96 -2.91 3.66
C ILE A 83 4.24 -2.90 4.50
N ASP A 84 5.04 -3.94 4.45
CA ASP A 84 6.33 -4.01 5.14
C ASP A 84 7.46 -3.42 4.30
N ALA A 85 7.49 -3.74 3.00
CA ALA A 85 8.49 -3.24 2.06
C ALA A 85 7.91 -3.02 0.66
N ILE A 86 8.48 -2.06 -0.06
CA ILE A 86 8.15 -1.71 -1.44
C ILE A 86 9.43 -1.79 -2.25
N ARG A 87 9.38 -2.51 -3.37
CA ARG A 87 10.49 -2.63 -4.31
C ARG A 87 10.02 -2.28 -5.72
N PRO A 88 10.68 -1.35 -6.43
CA PRO A 88 10.41 -1.12 -7.84
C PRO A 88 10.67 -2.37 -8.68
N LEU A 89 9.81 -2.61 -9.67
CA LEU A 89 9.94 -3.66 -10.65
C LEU A 89 10.18 -3.08 -12.04
N THR A 90 10.97 -3.79 -12.84
CA THR A 90 10.94 -3.65 -14.29
C THR A 90 9.69 -4.33 -14.87
N GLU A 91 9.35 -3.99 -16.11
CA GLU A 91 8.24 -4.63 -16.82
C GLU A 91 8.40 -6.15 -16.93
N ALA A 92 9.60 -6.62 -17.26
CA ALA A 92 9.90 -8.05 -17.37
C ALA A 92 9.77 -8.80 -16.03
N GLU A 93 10.11 -8.15 -14.91
CA GLU A 93 9.91 -8.74 -13.58
C GLU A 93 8.43 -8.85 -13.21
N LEU A 94 7.63 -7.82 -13.50
CA LEU A 94 6.19 -7.84 -13.26
C LEU A 94 5.50 -8.95 -14.07
N GLU A 95 5.81 -9.05 -15.36
CA GLU A 95 5.27 -10.11 -16.23
C GLU A 95 5.65 -11.51 -15.72
N ARG A 96 6.87 -11.68 -15.22
CA ARG A 96 7.31 -12.95 -14.62
C ARG A 96 6.49 -13.27 -13.38
N PHE A 97 6.32 -12.31 -12.47
CA PHE A 97 5.54 -12.50 -11.24
C PHE A 97 4.09 -12.92 -11.56
N GLN A 98 3.47 -12.27 -12.54
CA GLN A 98 2.09 -12.55 -12.94
C GLN A 98 1.91 -13.92 -13.60
N ARG A 99 2.94 -14.46 -14.27
CA ARG A 99 2.91 -15.82 -14.83
C ARG A 99 3.09 -16.92 -13.79
N ASP A 100 3.86 -16.63 -12.73
CA ASP A 100 4.17 -17.60 -11.68
C ASP A 100 3.05 -17.70 -10.62
N LEU A 101 2.05 -16.81 -10.66
CA LEU A 101 0.85 -16.86 -9.82
C LEU A 101 -0.05 -18.05 -10.26
N PRO A 102 -0.36 -19.01 -9.36
CA PRO A 102 -1.33 -20.05 -9.68
C PRO A 102 -2.71 -19.42 -9.90
N HIS A 103 -3.35 -19.78 -11.02
CA HIS A 103 -4.72 -19.39 -11.40
C HIS A 103 -5.77 -19.95 -10.44
#